data_AF-A0A973TQA2-F1
#
_entry.id   AF-A0A973TQA2-F1
#
_cell.length_a   1.000
_cell.length_b   1.000
_cell.length_c   1.000
_cell.angle_alpha   90.00
_cell.angle_beta   90.00
_cell.angle_gamma   90.00
#
_symmetry.space_group_name_H-M   'P 1'
#
loop_
_entity.id
_entity.type
_entity.pdbx_description
1 polymer ?
#
loop_
_entity_poly.entity_id
_entity_poly.type
_entity_poly.pdbx_seq_one_letter_code
_entity_poly.pdbx_strand_id
1 'polypeptide(L)' 'ATVEIHDPWADRSEALQEYGIVLVEVPEEGAYDAVVIAVAHDEFKALGVDGLHKLGHARTVYYDIKGVFPKDAVDARL' A
#
# COMPACT_ATOMS: atom_id res chain seq x y z
N ALA A 1 14.92 -4.86 -6.29
CA ALA A 1 13.47 -4.96 -6.01
C ALA A 1 12.78 -3.85 -6.76
N THR A 2 11.62 -4.12 -7.35
CA THR A 2 10.78 -3.10 -7.99
C THR A 2 9.85 -2.53 -6.92
N VAL A 3 9.67 -1.21 -6.87
CA VAL A 3 8.84 -0.54 -5.87
C VAL A 3 7.87 0.38 -6.59
N GLU A 4 6.58 0.23 -6.27
CA GLU A 4 5.52 1.13 -6.70
C GLU A 4 4.96 1.84 -5.46
N ILE A 5 4.62 3.12 -5.64
CA ILE A 5 4.11 3.96 -4.56
C ILE A 5 2.76 4.47 -4.99
N HIS A 6 1.76 4.25 -4.14
CA HIS A 6 0.42 4.78 -4.31
C HIS A 6 0.09 5.67 -3.11
N ASP A 7 -0.30 6.90 -3.39
CA ASP A 7 -0.82 7.82 -2.40
C ASP A 7 -2.00 8.59 -3.02
N PRO A 8 -3.23 8.46 -2.49
CA PRO A 8 -4.41 9.12 -3.06
C PRO A 8 -4.40 10.65 -2.86
N TRP A 9 -3.56 11.19 -1.98
CA TRP A 9 -3.55 12.61 -1.62
C TRP A 9 -2.35 13.36 -2.20
N ALA A 10 -1.27 12.66 -2.52
CA ALA A 10 -0.08 13.30 -3.08
C ALA A 10 -0.30 13.74 -4.53
N ASP A 11 0.12 14.97 -4.85
CA ASP A 11 0.17 15.42 -6.24
C ASP A 11 1.30 14.69 -6.99
N ARG A 12 0.97 14.12 -8.16
CA ARG A 12 1.91 13.34 -8.96
C ARG A 12 3.05 14.16 -9.54
N SER A 13 2.78 15.41 -9.92
CA SER A 13 3.78 16.30 -10.49
C SER A 13 4.77 16.75 -9.41
N GLU A 14 4.27 17.12 -8.23
CA GLU A 14 5.10 17.48 -7.09
C GLU A 14 5.92 16.28 -6.60
N ALA A 15 5.32 15.09 -6.48
CA ALA A 15 6.03 13.88 -6.08
C ALA A 15 7.20 13.54 -7.02
N LEU A 16 7.00 13.73 -8.33
CA LEU A 16 8.05 13.51 -9.32
C LEU A 16 9.12 14.61 -9.28
N GLN A 17 8.72 15.88 -9.18
CA GLN A 17 9.65 17.02 -9.20
C GLN A 17 10.53 17.09 -7.95
N GLU A 18 9.95 16.87 -6.77
CA GLU A 18 10.63 17.02 -5.49
C GLU A 18 11.37 15.74 -5.06
N TYR A 19 10.80 14.57 -5.33
CA TYR A 19 11.31 13.29 -4.82
C TYR A 19 11.74 12.30 -5.91
N GLY A 20 11.51 12.61 -7.19
CA GLY A 20 11.76 11.67 -8.29
C GLY A 20 10.86 10.44 -8.25
N ILE A 21 9.73 10.50 -7.53
CA ILE A 21 8.81 9.38 -7.34
C ILE A 21 7.69 9.46 -8.37
N VAL A 22 7.52 8.37 -9.12
CA VAL A 22 6.34 8.18 -9.97
C VAL A 22 5.29 7.43 -9.16
N LEU A 23 4.15 8.07 -8.92
CA LEU A 23 3.03 7.46 -8.21
C LEU A 23 2.17 6.63 -9.17
N VAL A 24 1.80 5.43 -8.75
CA VAL A 24 0.78 4.63 -9.44
C VAL A 24 -0.60 5.05 -8.96
N GLU A 25 -1.54 5.20 -9.91
CA GLU A 25 -2.89 5.66 -9.61
C GLU A 25 -3.73 4.58 -8.91
N VAL A 26 -3.65 3.36 -9.41
CA VAL A 26 -4.32 2.18 -8.84
C VAL A 26 -3.32 1.04 -8.83
N PRO A 27 -2.95 0.52 -7.65
CA PRO A 27 -2.11 -0.66 -7.55
C PRO A 27 -2.74 -1.87 -8.25
N GLU A 28 -1.93 -2.69 -8.93
CA GLU A 28 -2.41 -3.88 -9.62
C GLU A 28 -2.76 -5.01 -8.63
N GLU A 29 -3.92 -5.65 -8.83
CA GLU A 29 -4.31 -6.79 -8.00
C GLU A 29 -3.40 -8.01 -8.27
N GLY A 30 -2.96 -8.68 -7.20
CA GLY A 30 -2.17 -9.90 -7.26
C GLY A 30 -0.70 -9.71 -7.65
N ALA A 31 -0.24 -8.47 -7.84
CA ALA A 31 1.06 -8.17 -8.42
C ALA A 31 2.21 -8.08 -7.40
N TYR A 32 1.91 -7.89 -6.12
CA TYR A 32 2.93 -7.53 -5.14
C TYR A 32 3.38 -8.70 -4.27
N ASP A 33 4.68 -8.97 -4.21
CA ASP A 33 5.30 -9.89 -3.24
C ASP A 33 5.24 -9.33 -1.80
N ALA A 34 5.12 -8.01 -1.65
CA ALA A 34 5.00 -7.34 -0.36
C ALA A 34 4.17 -6.06 -0.48
N VAL A 35 3.32 -5.79 0.51
CA VAL A 35 2.51 -4.57 0.60
C VAL A 35 2.81 -3.89 1.94
N VAL A 36 3.17 -2.61 1.89
CA VAL A 36 3.50 -1.82 3.08
C VAL A 36 2.51 -0.67 3.24
N ILE A 37 1.83 -0.63 4.39
CA ILE A 37 0.92 0.45 4.74
C ILE A 37 1.68 1.47 5.56
N ALA A 38 2.16 2.52 4.89
CA ALA A 38 3.02 3.54 5.47
C ALA A 38 2.25 4.69 6.15
N VAL A 39 1.00 4.92 5.76
CA VAL A 39 0.15 6.02 6.25
C VAL A 39 -1.28 5.52 6.49
N ALA A 40 -1.98 6.08 7.47
CA ALA A 40 -3.34 5.67 7.85
C ALA A 40 -4.44 6.51 7.18
N HIS A 41 -4.35 6.68 5.85
CA HIS A 41 -5.39 7.36 5.06
C HIS A 41 -6.73 6.61 5.17
N ASP A 42 -7.83 7.36 5.10
CA ASP A 42 -9.17 6.79 5.23
C ASP A 42 -9.54 5.93 4.01
N GLU A 43 -8.96 6.20 2.85
CA GLU A 43 -9.03 5.39 1.64
C GLU A 43 -8.51 3.97 1.87
N PHE A 44 -7.41 3.81 2.62
CA PHE A 44 -6.87 2.48 2.95
C PHE A 44 -7.69 1.76 4.01
N LYS A 45 -8.33 2.50 4.92
CA LYS A 45 -9.32 1.90 5.84
C LYS A 45 -10.55 1.41 5.07
N ALA A 46 -11.02 2.22 4.12
CA ALA A 46 -12.18 1.91 3.28
C ALA A 46 -11.91 0.75 2.32
N LEU A 47 -10.67 0.56 1.87
CA LEU A 47 -10.23 -0.60 1.09
C LEU A 47 -10.55 -1.93 1.80
N GLY A 48 -10.43 -1.94 3.13
CA GLY A 48 -10.69 -3.12 3.97
C GLY A 48 -9.68 -4.25 3.76
N VAL A 49 -9.81 -5.32 4.56
CA VAL A 49 -8.88 -6.46 4.53
C VAL A 49 -8.92 -7.17 3.18
N ASP A 50 -10.11 -7.38 2.61
CA ASP A 50 -10.25 -8.04 1.31
C ASP A 50 -9.55 -7.25 0.20
N GLY A 51 -9.69 -5.92 0.19
CA GLY A 51 -9.03 -5.06 -0.78
C GLY A 51 -7.51 -5.05 -0.60
N LEU A 52 -7.03 -5.04 0.65
CA LEU A 52 -5.59 -5.19 0.96
C LEU A 52 -5.05 -6.51 0.41
N HIS A 53 -5.71 -7.62 0.71
CA HIS A 53 -5.25 -8.94 0.30
C HIS A 53 -5.27 -9.13 -1.21
N LYS A 54 -6.23 -8.53 -1.92
CA LYS A 54 -6.26 -8.54 -3.39
C LYS A 54 -5.05 -7.92 -4.06
N LEU A 55 -4.32 -7.01 -3.41
CA LEU A 55 -3.10 -6.44 -3.97
C LEU A 55 -1.99 -7.51 -4.10
N GLY A 56 -2.02 -8.52 -3.24
CA GLY A 56 -1.01 -9.57 -3.20
C GLY A 56 -1.48 -10.92 -3.77
N HIS A 57 -0.52 -11.80 -4.03
CA HIS A 57 -0.75 -13.23 -4.23
C HIS A 57 -0.55 -14.04 -2.95
N ALA A 58 -0.69 -15.37 -3.03
CA ALA A 58 -0.67 -16.30 -1.88
C ALA A 58 0.62 -16.32 -1.03
N ARG A 59 1.68 -15.60 -1.43
CA ARG A 59 2.96 -15.54 -0.72
C ARG A 59 3.33 -14.11 -0.29
N THR A 60 2.39 -13.19 -0.43
CA THR A 60 2.60 -11.77 -0.14
C THR A 60 2.82 -11.57 1.33
N VAL A 61 3.76 -10.67 1.66
CA VAL A 61 3.95 -10.19 3.04
C VAL A 61 3.26 -8.83 3.19
N TYR A 62 2.35 -8.73 4.15
CA TYR A 62 1.66 -7.49 4.49
C TYR A 62 2.27 -6.88 5.75
N TYR A 63 2.81 -5.66 5.64
CA TYR A 63 3.36 -4.93 6.77
C TYR A 63 2.60 -3.62 7.02
N ASP A 64 1.96 -3.52 8.18
CA ASP A 64 1.18 -2.35 8.55
C ASP A 64 1.88 -1.53 9.64
N ILE A 65 2.56 -0.47 9.21
CA ILE A 65 3.35 0.42 10.07
C ILE A 65 2.42 1.26 10.96
N LYS A 66 1.20 1.54 10.50
CA LYS A 66 0.28 2.47 11.18
C LYS A 66 -0.86 1.79 11.92
N GLY A 67 -0.94 0.46 11.86
CA GLY A 67 -1.92 -0.32 12.57
C GLY A 67 -3.35 -0.08 12.10
N VAL A 68 -3.52 0.23 10.82
CA VAL A 68 -4.80 0.43 10.12
C VAL A 68 -5.65 -0.84 10.14
N PHE A 69 -5.04 -2.00 9.98
CA PHE A 69 -5.72 -3.29 9.81
C PHE A 69 -5.69 -4.15 11.10
N PRO A 70 -6.63 -5.11 11.23
CA PRO A 70 -6.60 -6.12 12.28
C PRO A 70 -5.28 -6.90 12.31
N LYS A 71 -4.88 -7.38 13.50
CA LYS A 71 -3.59 -8.07 13.69
C LYS A 71 -3.45 -9.36 12.88
N ASP A 72 -4.55 -10.05 12.66
CA ASP A 72 -4.65 -11.29 11.92
C ASP A 72 -4.75 -11.08 10.39
N ALA A 73 -4.90 -9.84 9.95
CA ALA A 73 -4.91 -9.48 8.53
C ALA A 73 -3.52 -9.16 7.95
N VAL A 74 -2.48 -9.05 8.79
CA VAL A 74 -1.14 -8.63 8.39
C VAL A 74 -0.07 -9.49 9.05
N ASP A 75 1.09 -9.63 8.41
CA ASP A 75 2.19 -10.47 8.91
C ASP A 75 3.03 -9.76 9.98
N ALA A 76 3.10 -8.44 9.93
CA ALA A 76 3.79 -7.63 10.92
C ALA A 76 3.14 -6.25 11.09
N ARG A 77 3.38 -5.62 12.24
CA ARG A 77 2.95 -4.26 12.56
C ARG A 77 3.80 -3.62 13.67
N LEU A 78 3.73 -2.30 13.78
CA LEU A 78 4.24 -1.51 14.91
C LEU A 78 3.17 -1.30 15.99
#